data_AF-A0A6P0M4D8-F1
#
_entry.id   AF-A0A6P0M4D8-F1
#
_cell.length_a   1.000
_cell.length_b   1.000
_cell.length_c   1.000
_cell.angle_alpha   90.00
_cell.angle_beta   90.00
_cell.angle_gamma   90.00
#
_symmetry.space_group_name_H-M   'P 1'
#
loop_
_entity.id
_entity.type
_entity.pdbx_description
1 polymer ?
#
loop_
_entity_poly.entity_id
_entity_poly.type
_entity_poly.pdbx_seq_one_letter_code
_entity_poly.pdbx_strand_id
1 'polypeptide(L)' 'MDREAIAIIGMGCRFPGAKNPEAFWELLCNGID' A
#
# COMPACT_ATOMS: atom_id res chain seq x y z
N MET A 1 -24.41 5.46 -19.50
CA MET A 1 -24.03 4.35 -18.62
C MET A 1 -23.01 4.90 -17.66
N ASP A 2 -23.42 5.13 -16.41
CA ASP A 2 -22.45 5.47 -15.36
C ASP A 2 -21.53 4.27 -15.14
N ARG A 3 -20.23 4.53 -15.01
CA ARG A 3 -19.27 3.49 -14.65
C ARG A 3 -19.35 3.33 -13.14
N GLU A 4 -19.84 2.19 -12.69
CA GLU A 4 -19.81 1.87 -11.27
C GLU A 4 -18.35 1.74 -10.81
N ALA A 5 -18.04 2.41 -9.70
CA ALA A 5 -16.72 2.36 -9.10
C ALA A 5 -16.47 1.00 -8.44
N ILE A 6 -15.23 0.52 -8.51
CA ILE A 6 -14.80 -0.71 -7.85
C ILE A 6 -14.01 -0.34 -6.60
N ALA A 7 -14.42 -0.88 -5.44
CA ALA A 7 -13.75 -0.65 -4.18
C ALA A 7 -12.59 -1.64 -3.95
N ILE A 8 -11.46 -1.13 -3.47
CA ILE A 8 -10.38 -1.94 -2.91
C ILE A 8 -10.70 -2.16 -1.43
N ILE A 9 -11.05 -3.39 -1.06
CA ILE A 9 -11.48 -3.73 0.31
C ILE A 9 -10.37 -4.34 1.17
N GLY A 10 -9.17 -4.53 0.61
CA GLY A 10 -8.03 -5.09 1.32
C GLY A 10 -6.73 -4.88 0.56
N MET A 11 -5.64 -4.72 1.31
CA MET A 11 -4.29 -4.56 0.80
C MET A 11 -3.32 -5.35 1.67
N GLY A 12 -2.26 -5.89 1.07
CA GLY A 12 -1.23 -6.64 1.76
C GLY A 12 0.02 -6.73 0.89
N CYS A 13 1.20 -6.58 1.51
CA CYS A 13 2.47 -6.69 0.81
C CYS A 13 3.61 -7.04 1.78
N ARG A 14 4.72 -7.50 1.20
CA ARG A 14 5.99 -7.70 1.90
C ARG A 14 7.13 -7.32 0.95
N PHE A 15 7.96 -6.40 1.39
CA PHE A 15 9.08 -5.84 0.65
C PHE A 15 10.35 -5.87 1.50
N PRO A 16 11.55 -5.65 0.92
CA PRO A 16 12.74 -5.36 1.70
C PRO A 16 12.46 -4.22 2.69
N GLY A 17 12.84 -4.40 3.97
CA GLY A 17 12.59 -3.42 5.03
C GLY A 17 11.14 -3.32 5.53
N ALA A 18 10.13 -3.88 4.84
CA ALA A 18 8.72 -3.74 5.22
C ALA A 18 7.95 -5.08 5.18
N LYS A 19 7.41 -5.48 6.33
CA LYS A 19 6.67 -6.75 6.47
C LYS A 19 5.17 -6.66 6.16
N ASN A 20 4.64 -5.44 6.03
CA ASN A 20 3.23 -5.13 5.82
C ASN A 20 3.08 -3.74 5.14
N PRO A 21 1.89 -3.38 4.64
CA PRO A 21 1.64 -2.10 3.97
C PRO A 21 1.94 -0.88 4.85
N GLU A 22 1.68 -0.95 6.15
CA GLU A 22 1.93 0.16 7.08
C GLU A 22 3.41 0.47 7.19
N ALA A 23 4.25 -0.55 7.42
CA ALA A 23 5.70 -0.38 7.45
C ALA A 23 6.23 0.10 6.09
N PHE A 24 5.64 -0.37 4.98
CA PHE A 24 6.04 0.09 3.65
C PHE A 24 5.73 1.58 3.45
N TRP A 25 4.55 2.03 3.90
CA TRP A 25 4.18 3.44 3.85
C TRP A 25 5.12 4.33 4.67
N GLU A 26 5.58 3.85 5.83
CA GLU A 26 6.59 4.54 6.64
C GLU A 26 7.92 4.69 5.90
N LEU A 27 8.41 3.65 5.20
CA LEU A 27 9.63 3.74 4.39
C LEU A 27 9.51 4.82 3.31
N LEU A 28 8.39 4.83 2.58
CA LEU A 28 8.13 5.80 1.51
C LEU A 28 8.05 7.24 2.05
N CYS A 29 7.32 7.45 3.14
CA CYS A 29 7.16 8.78 3.75
C CYS A 29 8.49 9.35 4.26
N ASN A 30 9.37 8.48 4.75
CA ASN A 30 10.68 8.85 5.26
C ASN A 30 11.77 8.87 4.17
N GLY A 31 11.45 8.49 2.93
CA GLY A 31 12.40 8.48 1.81
C GLY A 31 13.57 7.50 2.01
N ILE A 32 13.31 6.35 2.61
CA ILE A 32 14.34 5.32 2.84
C ILE A 32 14.57 4.56 1.53
N ASP A 33 15.84 4.45 1.13
CA ASP A 33 16.33 3.71 -0.04
C ASP A 33 16.32 2.18 0.19
#